data_AF-A0A522W142-F1
#
_entry.id   AF-A0A522W142-F1
#
_cell.length_a   1.000
_cell.length_b   1.000
_cell.length_c   1.000
_cell.angle_alpha   90.00
_cell.angle_beta   90.00
_cell.angle_gamma   90.00
#
_symmetry.space_group_name_H-M   'P 1'
#
loop_
_entity.id
_entity.type
_entity.pdbx_description
1 polymer ?
#
loop_
_entity_poly.entity_id
_entity_poly.type
_entity_poly.pdbx_seq_one_letter_code
_entity_poly.pdbx_strand_id
1 'polypeptide(L)'
;MKLRLKPKLIAAFLAVGLLPFALIGLLTLNNSSSALKEQAVSKLQAVNSLKKSQTERILARTKRDIENLAASEFVYSAYEEFRQYHNRMETPADGPYNVETAEYKQLWDKFGAPLAKFAKSYGYDELYMVCLAHGHIMYTSQKGGDIGLNIGLDVSNPLRESPLAGLWKE
;
A
#
# COMPACT_ATOMS: atom_id res chain seq x y z
N MET A 1 -45.28 -63.33 8.20
CA MET A 1 -44.71 -64.06 7.05
C MET A 1 -43.44 -64.79 7.50
N LYS A 2 -43.45 -66.13 7.65
CA LYS A 2 -42.22 -66.89 8.04
C LYS A 2 -41.31 -67.00 6.82
N LEU A 3 -40.21 -66.24 6.81
CA LEU A 3 -39.18 -66.32 5.78
C LEU A 3 -38.52 -67.72 5.77
N ARG A 4 -38.30 -68.27 4.56
CA ARG A 4 -37.53 -69.52 4.33
C ARG A 4 -36.05 -69.33 4.74
N LEU A 5 -35.33 -70.41 5.04
CA LEU A 5 -33.97 -70.35 5.62
C LEU A 5 -32.93 -69.62 4.74
N LYS A 6 -32.96 -69.85 3.41
CA LYS A 6 -32.02 -69.24 2.44
C LYS A 6 -31.97 -67.71 2.50
N PRO A 7 -33.08 -66.94 2.39
CA PRO A 7 -33.02 -65.48 2.45
C PRO A 7 -32.53 -64.92 3.78
N LYS A 8 -32.71 -65.64 4.91
CA LYS A 8 -32.14 -65.22 6.21
C LYS A 8 -30.61 -65.28 6.22
N LEU A 9 -30.04 -66.37 5.71
CA LEU A 9 -28.59 -66.53 5.61
C LEU A 9 -27.97 -65.49 4.68
N ILE A 10 -28.59 -65.26 3.51
CA ILE A 10 -28.13 -64.24 2.55
C ILE A 10 -28.15 -62.85 3.19
N ALA A 11 -29.24 -62.47 3.86
CA ALA A 11 -29.33 -61.17 4.53
C ALA A 11 -28.28 -61.00 5.64
N ALA A 12 -28.00 -62.05 6.42
CA ALA A 12 -26.98 -62.02 7.47
C ALA A 12 -25.56 -61.83 6.89
N PHE A 13 -25.21 -62.60 5.85
CA PHE A 13 -23.92 -62.43 5.17
C PHE A 13 -23.78 -61.07 4.49
N LEU A 14 -24.86 -60.55 3.90
CA LEU A 14 -24.89 -59.22 3.30
C LEU A 14 -24.64 -58.14 4.35
N ALA A 15 -25.31 -58.22 5.50
CA ALA A 15 -25.17 -57.24 6.58
C ALA A 15 -23.74 -57.20 7.14
N VAL A 16 -23.10 -58.36 7.31
CA VAL A 16 -21.71 -58.46 7.81
C VAL A 16 -20.70 -57.82 6.85
N GLY A 17 -20.94 -57.84 5.53
CA GLY A 17 -20.07 -57.18 4.57
C GLY A 17 -20.39 -55.68 4.37
N LEU A 18 -21.66 -55.35 4.17
CA LEU A 18 -22.08 -54.00 3.78
C LEU A 18 -22.06 -53.01 4.95
N LEU A 19 -22.43 -53.42 6.16
CA LEU A 19 -22.50 -52.47 7.29
C LEU A 19 -21.11 -51.95 7.68
N PRO A 20 -20.08 -52.80 7.90
CA PRO A 20 -18.73 -52.30 8.21
C PRO A 20 -18.14 -51.49 7.06
N PHE A 21 -18.39 -51.91 5.81
CA PHE A 21 -17.94 -51.17 4.63
C PHE A 21 -18.56 -49.77 4.55
N ALA A 22 -19.87 -49.66 4.76
CA ALA A 22 -20.56 -48.37 4.79
C ALA A 22 -20.06 -47.47 5.92
N LEU A 23 -19.83 -48.04 7.11
CA LEU A 23 -19.27 -47.30 8.26
C LEU A 23 -17.86 -46.77 7.95
N ILE A 24 -16.98 -47.61 7.40
CA ILE A 24 -15.63 -47.18 6.99
C ILE A 24 -15.74 -46.09 5.92
N GLY A 25 -16.59 -46.27 4.91
CA GLY A 25 -16.80 -45.28 3.85
C GLY A 25 -17.21 -43.91 4.41
N LEU A 26 -18.15 -43.87 5.36
CA LEU A 26 -18.60 -42.63 6.00
C LEU A 26 -17.48 -41.98 6.82
N LEU A 27 -16.74 -42.76 7.61
CA LEU A 27 -15.60 -42.27 8.39
C LEU A 27 -14.50 -41.71 7.48
N THR A 28 -14.15 -42.43 6.42
CA THR A 28 -13.15 -42.00 5.44
C THR A 28 -13.56 -40.74 4.72
N LEU A 29 -14.83 -40.61 4.31
CA LEU A 29 -15.35 -39.40 3.67
C LEU A 29 -15.27 -38.19 4.61
N ASN A 30 -15.69 -38.35 5.87
CA ASN A 30 -15.66 -37.25 6.85
C ASN A 30 -14.23 -36.83 7.20
N ASN A 31 -13.32 -37.79 7.37
CA ASN A 31 -11.91 -37.54 7.66
C ASN A 31 -11.22 -36.87 6.47
N SER A 32 -11.48 -37.34 5.25
CA SER A 32 -10.91 -36.76 4.02
C SER A 32 -11.44 -35.34 3.80
N SER A 33 -12.73 -35.11 4.03
CA SER A 33 -13.34 -33.77 3.94
C SER A 33 -12.72 -32.82 4.96
N SER A 34 -12.56 -33.26 6.21
CA SER A 34 -11.92 -32.48 7.28
C SER A 34 -10.47 -32.15 6.95
N ALA A 35 -9.69 -33.14 6.51
CA ALA A 35 -8.29 -32.96 6.13
C ALA A 35 -8.12 -32.00 4.94
N LEU A 36 -8.98 -32.09 3.92
CA LEU A 36 -8.97 -31.17 2.79
C LEU A 36 -9.32 -29.73 3.22
N LYS A 37 -10.30 -29.58 4.12
CA LYS A 37 -10.67 -28.27 4.68
C LYS A 37 -9.52 -27.67 5.47
N GLU A 38 -8.89 -28.44 6.35
CA GLU A 38 -7.73 -28.01 7.12
C GLU A 38 -6.57 -27.60 6.20
N GLN A 39 -6.27 -28.41 5.18
CA GLN A 39 -5.26 -28.09 4.18
C GLN A 39 -5.59 -26.79 3.43
N ALA A 40 -6.84 -26.56 3.06
CA ALA A 40 -7.28 -25.33 2.41
C ALA A 40 -7.09 -24.10 3.32
N VAL A 41 -7.48 -24.20 4.60
CA VAL A 41 -7.29 -23.14 5.59
C VAL A 41 -5.81 -22.86 5.83
N SER A 42 -4.98 -23.91 5.98
CA SER A 42 -3.54 -23.77 6.15
C SER A 42 -2.88 -23.07 4.96
N LYS A 43 -3.28 -23.41 3.72
CA LYS A 43 -2.83 -22.71 2.50
C LYS A 43 -3.22 -21.23 2.53
N LEU A 44 -4.46 -20.91 2.90
CA LEU A 44 -4.91 -19.51 3.00
C LEU A 44 -4.11 -18.74 4.06
N GLN A 45 -3.84 -19.35 5.21
CA GLN A 45 -3.01 -18.76 6.26
C GLN A 45 -1.57 -18.51 5.78
N ALA A 46 -0.97 -19.46 5.05
CA ALA A 46 0.36 -19.29 4.47
C ALA A 46 0.41 -18.13 3.47
N VAL A 47 -0.59 -18.05 2.57
CA VAL A 47 -0.71 -16.92 1.62
C VAL A 47 -0.92 -15.60 2.35
N ASN A 48 -1.76 -15.56 3.37
CA ASN A 48 -2.01 -14.36 4.17
C ASN A 48 -0.73 -13.87 4.86
N SER A 49 0.01 -14.76 5.51
CA SER A 49 1.30 -14.45 6.14
C SER A 49 2.34 -13.96 5.13
N LEU A 50 2.40 -14.58 3.94
CA LEU A 50 3.27 -14.13 2.85
C LEU A 50 2.91 -12.71 2.40
N LYS A 51 1.61 -12.42 2.24
CA LYS A 51 1.12 -11.09 1.85
C LYS A 51 1.39 -10.04 2.91
N LYS A 52 1.14 -10.35 4.20
CA LYS A 52 1.50 -9.48 5.32
C LYS A 52 2.99 -9.12 5.27
N SER A 53 3.85 -10.12 5.17
CA SER A 53 5.30 -9.93 5.10
C SER A 53 5.74 -9.14 3.86
N GLN A 54 5.06 -9.32 2.72
CA GLN A 54 5.28 -8.52 1.52
C GLN A 54 4.93 -7.04 1.75
N THR A 55 3.77 -6.75 2.35
CA THR A 55 3.34 -5.38 2.66
C THR A 55 4.31 -4.70 3.62
N GLU A 56 4.71 -5.38 4.70
CA GLU A 56 5.68 -4.84 5.67
C GLU A 56 7.03 -4.54 4.99
N ARG A 57 7.51 -5.41 4.10
CA ARG A 57 8.73 -5.15 3.33
C ARG A 57 8.60 -3.94 2.41
N ILE A 58 7.46 -3.77 1.75
CA ILE A 58 7.20 -2.61 0.88
C ILE A 58 7.24 -1.33 1.72
N LEU A 59 6.54 -1.28 2.86
CA LEU A 59 6.54 -0.10 3.74
C LEU A 59 7.94 0.22 4.27
N ALA A 60 8.68 -0.79 4.73
CA ALA A 60 10.04 -0.62 5.22
C ALA A 60 11.01 -0.19 4.09
N ARG A 61 10.80 -0.65 2.86
CA ARG A 61 11.55 -0.18 1.69
C ARG A 61 11.21 1.28 1.39
N THR A 62 9.92 1.63 1.31
CA THR A 62 9.48 3.00 1.04
C THR A 62 10.05 4.00 2.06
N LYS A 63 10.06 3.65 3.34
CA LYS A 63 10.70 4.49 4.37
C LYS A 63 12.18 4.73 4.09
N ARG A 64 12.94 3.67 3.82
CA ARG A 64 14.38 3.76 3.51
C ARG A 64 14.65 4.53 2.23
N ASP A 65 13.82 4.34 1.22
CA ASP A 65 13.93 5.08 -0.04
C ASP A 65 13.75 6.59 0.21
N ILE A 66 12.75 7.00 1.00
CA ILE A 66 12.54 8.41 1.39
C ILE A 66 13.72 8.94 2.21
N GLU A 67 14.23 8.18 3.18
CA GLU A 67 15.41 8.56 3.98
C GLU A 67 16.65 8.78 3.09
N ASN A 68 16.88 7.88 2.13
CA ASN A 68 17.99 8.01 1.17
C ASN A 68 17.79 9.19 0.20
N LEU A 69 16.56 9.42 -0.26
CA LEU A 69 16.23 10.57 -1.11
C LEU A 69 16.51 11.87 -0.35
N ALA A 70 16.02 12.00 0.88
CA ALA A 70 16.22 13.18 1.72
C ALA A 70 17.70 13.41 2.08
N ALA A 71 18.48 12.34 2.25
CA ALA A 71 19.91 12.41 2.52
C ALA A 71 20.76 12.68 1.25
N SER A 72 20.19 12.58 0.05
CA SER A 72 20.94 12.85 -1.17
C SER A 72 21.25 14.34 -1.29
N GLU A 73 22.51 14.67 -1.58
CA GLU A 73 22.98 16.05 -1.71
C GLU A 73 22.13 16.84 -2.71
N PHE A 74 21.79 16.21 -3.85
CA PHE A 74 20.96 16.82 -4.88
C PHE A 74 19.56 17.23 -4.38
N VAL A 75 18.85 16.33 -3.70
CA VAL A 75 17.49 16.62 -3.18
C VAL A 75 17.56 17.64 -2.05
N TYR A 76 18.55 17.52 -1.18
CA TYR A 76 18.77 18.47 -0.09
C TYR A 76 19.05 19.88 -0.63
N SER A 77 19.95 20.03 -1.59
CA SER A 77 20.23 21.31 -2.24
C SER A 77 19.01 21.89 -2.94
N ALA A 78 18.23 21.06 -3.64
CA ALA A 78 17.01 21.53 -4.28
C ALA A 78 15.98 22.03 -3.26
N TYR A 79 15.75 21.28 -2.18
CA TYR A 79 14.85 21.68 -1.11
C TYR A 79 15.27 23.01 -0.47
N GLU A 80 16.56 23.17 -0.20
CA GLU A 80 17.12 24.40 0.37
C GLU A 80 16.91 25.60 -0.55
N GLU A 81 17.08 25.45 -1.86
CA GLU A 81 16.86 26.52 -2.84
C GLU A 81 15.39 26.94 -2.92
N PHE A 82 14.46 25.97 -2.96
CA PHE A 82 13.02 26.24 -2.91
C PHE A 82 12.60 26.92 -1.59
N ARG A 83 13.21 26.51 -0.47
CA ARG A 83 12.99 27.12 0.86
C ARG A 83 13.57 28.52 0.94
N GLN A 84 14.74 28.77 0.38
CA GLN A 84 15.34 30.11 0.36
C GLN A 84 14.52 31.07 -0.48
N TYR A 85 13.97 30.61 -1.60
CA TYR A 85 12.98 31.39 -2.35
C TYR A 85 11.72 31.66 -1.53
N HIS A 86 11.17 30.66 -0.82
CA HIS A 86 10.03 30.83 0.09
C HIS A 86 10.26 31.98 1.08
N ASN A 87 11.42 31.97 1.72
CA ASN A 87 11.80 32.95 2.74
C ASN A 87 11.97 34.36 2.14
N ARG A 88 12.61 34.49 0.97
CA ARG A 88 12.85 35.79 0.32
C ARG A 88 11.60 36.43 -0.26
N MET A 89 10.64 35.60 -0.68
CA MET A 89 9.34 36.07 -1.16
C MET A 89 8.40 36.48 -0.02
N GLU A 90 8.80 36.29 1.24
CA GLU A 90 7.99 36.59 2.44
C GLU A 90 6.56 36.03 2.32
N THR A 91 6.43 34.83 1.75
CA THR A 91 5.12 34.24 1.46
C THR A 91 4.33 34.04 2.76
N PRO A 92 3.13 34.63 2.90
CA PRO A 92 2.29 34.49 4.09
C PRO A 92 1.99 33.02 4.41
N ALA A 93 1.75 32.69 5.67
CA ALA A 93 1.49 31.32 6.11
C ALA A 93 0.24 30.69 5.46
N ASP A 94 -0.75 31.52 5.12
CA ASP A 94 -2.00 31.17 4.47
C ASP A 94 -2.07 31.62 3.00
N GLY A 95 -0.97 32.16 2.48
CA GLY A 95 -0.87 32.66 1.13
C GLY A 95 -0.33 31.61 0.15
N PRO A 96 -0.57 31.77 -1.16
CA PRO A 96 0.00 30.87 -2.14
C PRO A 96 1.51 31.09 -2.26
N TYR A 97 2.26 30.00 -2.33
CA TYR A 97 3.65 30.04 -2.74
C TYR A 97 3.72 30.42 -4.22
N ASN A 98 4.26 31.60 -4.51
CA ASN A 98 4.21 32.16 -5.86
C ASN A 98 5.14 31.39 -6.81
N VAL A 99 4.56 30.69 -7.79
CA VAL A 99 5.30 29.90 -8.80
C VAL A 99 5.46 30.62 -10.15
N GLU A 100 4.98 31.86 -10.27
CA GLU A 100 4.95 32.59 -11.54
C GLU A 100 6.19 33.49 -11.78
N THR A 101 7.01 33.68 -10.75
CA THR A 101 8.18 34.56 -10.82
C THR A 101 9.26 34.01 -11.76
N ALA A 102 10.07 34.92 -12.31
CA ALA A 102 11.23 34.52 -13.12
C ALA A 102 12.22 33.67 -12.32
N GLU A 103 12.37 33.98 -11.02
CA GLU A 103 13.25 33.23 -10.13
C GLU A 103 12.75 31.80 -9.86
N TYR A 104 11.45 31.61 -9.62
CA TYR A 104 10.89 30.26 -9.49
C TYR A 104 11.08 29.46 -10.78
N LYS A 105 10.92 30.09 -11.95
CA LYS A 105 11.18 29.43 -13.24
C LYS A 105 12.63 28.97 -13.36
N GLN A 106 13.60 29.76 -12.88
CA GLN A 106 15.01 29.34 -12.84
C GLN A 106 15.23 28.13 -11.91
N LEU A 107 14.57 28.10 -10.74
CA LEU A 107 14.61 26.94 -9.86
C LEU A 107 14.01 25.70 -10.53
N TRP A 108 12.88 25.86 -11.21
CA TRP A 108 12.23 24.80 -11.96
C TRP A 108 13.12 24.27 -13.09
N ASP A 109 13.75 25.16 -13.86
CA ASP A 109 14.66 24.77 -14.95
C ASP A 109 15.90 24.04 -14.42
N LYS A 110 16.40 24.45 -13.25
CA LYS A 110 17.56 23.84 -12.59
C LYS A 110 17.25 22.47 -11.99
N PHE A 111 16.13 22.32 -11.28
CA PHE A 111 15.86 21.15 -10.45
C PHE A 111 14.67 20.29 -10.90
N GLY A 112 13.71 20.86 -11.63
CA GLY A 112 12.39 20.25 -11.83
C GLY A 112 12.43 18.91 -12.55
N ALA A 113 12.97 18.87 -13.77
CA ALA A 113 13.08 17.62 -14.53
C ALA A 113 14.06 16.61 -13.91
N PRO A 114 15.24 17.00 -13.39
CA PRO A 114 16.13 16.09 -12.69
C PRO A 114 15.49 15.45 -11.43
N LEU A 115 14.77 16.21 -10.61
CA LEU A 115 14.04 15.67 -9.45
C LEU A 115 12.94 14.69 -9.86
N ALA A 116 12.18 15.01 -10.91
CA ALA A 116 11.14 14.12 -11.43
C ALA A 116 11.74 12.79 -11.93
N LYS A 117 12.87 12.86 -12.64
CA LYS A 117 13.61 11.67 -13.06
C LYS A 117 14.14 10.88 -11.86
N PHE A 118 14.61 11.58 -10.84
CA PHE A 118 15.11 10.97 -9.61
C PHE A 118 14.00 10.19 -8.90
N ALA A 119 12.84 10.81 -8.64
CA ALA A 119 11.67 10.14 -8.05
C ALA A 119 11.23 8.91 -8.86
N LYS A 120 11.15 9.05 -10.19
CA LYS A 120 10.76 7.96 -11.08
C LYS A 120 11.74 6.79 -11.07
N SER A 121 13.04 7.04 -10.86
CA SER A 121 14.05 5.98 -10.76
C SER A 121 13.89 5.11 -9.51
N TYR A 122 13.29 5.65 -8.45
CA TYR A 122 12.93 4.90 -7.25
C TYR A 122 11.55 4.20 -7.36
N GLY A 123 10.81 4.48 -8.45
CA GLY A 123 9.48 3.92 -8.70
C GLY A 123 8.33 4.74 -8.11
N TYR A 124 8.56 6.02 -7.81
CA TYR A 124 7.52 6.93 -7.36
C TYR A 124 6.95 7.74 -8.52
N ASP A 125 5.63 7.81 -8.60
CA ASP A 125 4.92 8.61 -9.60
C ASP A 125 5.09 10.10 -9.34
N GLU A 126 5.11 10.47 -8.05
CA GLU A 126 5.16 11.86 -7.62
C GLU A 126 6.03 12.09 -6.40
N LEU A 127 6.78 13.19 -6.43
CA LEU A 127 7.59 13.70 -5.31
C LEU A 127 7.10 15.10 -4.96
N TYR A 128 6.79 15.30 -3.69
CA TYR A 128 6.41 16.59 -3.12
C TYR A 128 7.53 17.15 -2.25
N MET A 129 7.79 18.45 -2.37
CA MET A 129 8.55 19.21 -1.38
C MET A 129 7.61 20.18 -0.68
N VAL A 130 7.34 19.92 0.59
CA VAL A 130 6.41 20.70 1.40
C VAL A 130 7.20 21.51 2.42
N CYS A 131 6.88 22.79 2.56
CA CYS A 131 7.42 23.64 3.61
C CYS A 131 6.87 23.18 4.96
N LEU A 132 7.74 22.73 5.86
CA LEU A 132 7.34 22.22 7.18
C LEU A 132 6.57 23.26 8.01
N ALA A 133 6.99 24.52 7.99
CA ALA A 133 6.42 25.55 8.86
C ALA A 133 4.97 25.93 8.51
N HIS A 134 4.63 25.92 7.22
CA HIS A 134 3.36 26.48 6.74
C HIS A 134 2.53 25.51 5.91
N GLY A 135 3.14 24.46 5.33
CA GLY A 135 2.43 23.48 4.50
C GLY A 135 2.39 23.83 3.01
N HIS A 136 3.13 24.85 2.55
CA HIS A 136 3.20 25.18 1.13
C HIS A 136 3.86 24.07 0.31
N ILE A 137 3.23 23.68 -0.79
CA ILE A 137 3.80 22.77 -1.78
C ILE A 137 4.72 23.59 -2.69
N MET A 138 6.01 23.56 -2.39
CA MET A 138 7.03 24.34 -3.11
C MET A 138 7.40 23.70 -4.46
N TYR A 139 7.27 22.37 -4.54
CA TYR A 139 7.55 21.60 -5.74
C TYR A 139 6.71 20.31 -5.77
N THR A 140 6.26 19.95 -6.98
CA THR A 140 5.76 18.61 -7.35
C THR A 140 6.44 18.19 -8.64
N SER A 141 6.82 16.91 -8.75
CA SER A 141 7.39 16.36 -9.98
C SER A 141 6.42 16.25 -11.14
N GLN A 142 5.11 16.27 -10.90
CA GLN A 142 4.10 16.27 -11.97
C GLN A 142 3.77 17.68 -12.45
N LYS A 143 4.20 18.72 -11.71
CA LYS A 143 3.80 20.12 -11.95
C LYS A 143 2.26 20.25 -11.99
N GLY A 144 1.60 19.59 -11.03
CA GLY A 144 0.15 19.58 -10.91
C GLY A 144 -0.43 20.93 -10.50
N GLY A 145 -1.76 21.03 -10.49
CA GLY A 145 -2.49 22.22 -10.04
C GLY A 145 -2.46 22.44 -8.52
N ASP A 146 -1.80 21.54 -7.79
CA ASP A 146 -1.51 21.59 -6.36
C ASP A 146 -0.22 22.37 -6.04
N ILE A 147 0.64 22.61 -7.03
CA ILE A 147 1.86 23.40 -6.84
C ILE A 147 1.54 24.82 -6.39
N GLY A 148 2.27 25.32 -5.40
CA GLY A 148 2.04 26.64 -4.83
C GLY A 148 0.91 26.70 -3.80
N LEU A 149 0.05 25.68 -3.72
CA LEU A 149 -1.01 25.62 -2.72
C LEU A 149 -0.48 25.17 -1.36
N ASN A 150 -1.21 25.55 -0.32
CA ASN A 150 -1.06 25.05 1.02
C ASN A 150 -1.75 23.69 1.16
N ILE A 151 -1.03 22.70 1.70
CA ILE A 151 -1.53 21.33 1.86
C ILE A 151 -2.67 21.22 2.89
N GLY A 152 -2.77 22.13 3.86
CA GLY A 152 -3.77 22.07 4.92
C GLY A 152 -4.89 23.12 4.82
N LEU A 153 -4.61 24.24 4.16
CA LEU A 153 -5.50 25.42 4.17
C LEU A 153 -6.34 25.57 2.90
N ASP A 154 -5.80 25.21 1.73
CA ASP A 154 -6.50 25.44 0.46
C ASP A 154 -7.58 24.39 0.20
N VAL A 155 -8.83 24.84 0.07
CA VAL A 155 -9.99 23.95 -0.17
C VAL A 155 -9.93 23.29 -1.55
N SER A 156 -9.31 23.95 -2.53
CA SER A 156 -9.09 23.42 -3.88
C SER A 156 -7.96 22.40 -3.96
N ASN A 157 -7.15 22.27 -2.91
CA ASN A 157 -6.00 21.37 -2.91
C ASN A 157 -6.48 19.91 -2.72
N PRO A 158 -6.25 19.01 -3.69
CA PRO A 158 -6.67 17.61 -3.57
C PRO A 158 -5.98 16.86 -2.42
N LEU A 159 -4.85 17.37 -1.92
CA LEU A 159 -4.09 16.76 -0.83
C LEU A 159 -4.63 17.12 0.56
N ARG A 160 -5.57 18.07 0.68
CA ARG A 160 -6.06 18.58 1.95
C ARG A 160 -6.59 17.52 2.91
N GLU A 161 -7.31 16.55 2.37
CA GLU A 161 -7.90 15.44 3.13
C GLU A 161 -7.07 14.15 2.98
N SER A 162 -5.84 14.25 2.46
CA SER A 162 -4.95 13.11 2.27
C SER A 162 -4.15 12.77 3.52
N PRO A 163 -3.61 11.53 3.65
CA PRO A 163 -2.68 11.17 4.71
C PRO A 163 -1.43 12.06 4.77
N LEU A 164 -1.02 12.68 3.64
CA LEU A 164 0.12 13.58 3.61
C LEU A 164 -0.16 14.88 4.37
N ALA A 165 -1.37 15.42 4.26
CA ALA A 165 -1.80 16.56 5.07
C ALA A 165 -1.91 16.21 6.56
N GLY A 166 -2.28 14.97 6.88
CA GLY A 166 -2.25 14.45 8.25
C GLY A 166 -0.82 14.42 8.81
N LEU A 167 0.11 13.83 8.07
CA LEU A 167 1.52 13.71 8.47
C LEU A 167 2.22 15.07 8.62
N TRP A 168 1.84 16.08 7.82
CA TRP A 168 2.38 17.43 7.97
C TRP A 168 1.88 18.14 9.25
N LYS A 169 0.68 17.80 9.74
CA LYS A 169 0.08 18.42 10.94
C LYS A 169 0.59 17.83 12.27
N GLU A 170 1.22 16.66 12.23
CA GLU A 170 1.81 15.99 13.40
C GLU A 170 3.16 16.60 13.79
#